data_AF-A0A932B2G0-F1
#
_entry.id   AF-A0A932B2G0-F1
#
_cell.length_a   1.000
_cell.length_b   1.000
_cell.length_c   1.000
_cell.angle_alpha   90.00
_cell.angle_beta   90.00
_cell.angle_gamma   90.00
#
_symmetry.space_group_name_H-M   'P 1'
#
loop_
_entity.id
_entity.type
_entity.pdbx_description
1 polymer ?
#
loop_
_entity_poly.entity_id
_entity_poly.type
_entity_poly.pdbx_seq_one_letter_code
_entity_poly.pdbx_strand_id
1 'polypeptide(L)'
;MLASNLVLTSVTLHLRDIVGPTLPSKLDVLVRMRGWQEAFDDLAPELEDPVVTGLPVLTDSRLLITEAAYHWRRYNVKTLAWNPKGQRQDHYEMTRSLPNKVGADVLLLTSDPKPDEITKRFAIIRHLKSTKVAVGPDRNVEMHLFFLRGFLGYDQKTYLEQSGADKPDTSTDGQ
;
A
#
# COMPACT_ATOMS: atom_id res chain seq x y z
N MET A 1 12.32 -12.41 -38.95
CA MET A 1 11.47 -12.68 -37.77
C MET A 1 11.45 -11.56 -36.71
N LEU A 2 12.21 -10.45 -36.86
CA LEU A 2 12.11 -9.29 -35.96
C LEU A 2 10.98 -8.31 -36.36
N ALA A 3 10.75 -8.12 -37.66
CA ALA A 3 9.71 -7.21 -38.16
C ALA A 3 8.28 -7.65 -37.79
N SER A 4 7.98 -8.95 -37.81
CA SER A 4 6.65 -9.47 -37.47
C SER A 4 6.28 -9.26 -35.99
N ASN A 5 7.25 -9.36 -35.06
CA ASN A 5 7.00 -9.08 -33.66
C ASN A 5 6.76 -7.59 -33.40
N LEU A 6 7.50 -6.71 -34.09
CA LEU A 6 7.29 -5.26 -33.98
C LEU A 6 5.92 -4.83 -34.53
N VAL A 7 5.50 -5.40 -35.66
CA VAL A 7 4.17 -5.14 -36.23
C VAL A 7 3.06 -5.65 -35.32
N LEU A 8 3.18 -6.87 -34.77
CA LEU A 8 2.18 -7.37 -33.80
C LEU A 8 2.10 -6.47 -32.57
N THR A 9 3.25 -6.05 -32.03
CA THR A 9 3.31 -5.19 -30.84
C THR A 9 2.68 -3.83 -31.13
N SER A 10 2.98 -3.21 -32.27
CA SER A 10 2.43 -1.91 -32.66
C SER A 10 0.92 -1.98 -32.93
N VAL A 11 0.44 -3.06 -33.56
CA VAL A 11 -1.00 -3.28 -33.80
C VAL A 11 -1.75 -3.47 -32.49
N THR A 12 -1.21 -4.24 -31.53
CA THR A 12 -1.82 -4.40 -30.21
C THR A 12 -1.86 -3.10 -29.41
N LEU A 13 -0.83 -2.25 -29.52
CA LEU A 13 -0.79 -0.96 -28.82
C LEU A 13 -1.83 0.05 -29.36
N HIS A 14 -2.09 0.04 -30.68
CA HIS A 14 -3.06 0.94 -31.33
C HIS A 14 -4.44 0.33 -31.54
N LEU A 15 -4.68 -0.90 -31.09
CA LEU A 15 -5.95 -1.62 -31.31
C LEU A 15 -7.15 -0.86 -30.70
N ARG A 16 -6.94 -0.13 -29.60
CA ARG A 16 -7.96 0.73 -28.99
C ARG A 16 -8.23 2.01 -29.78
N ASP A 17 -7.23 2.56 -30.47
CA ASP A 17 -7.41 3.75 -31.33
C ASP A 17 -8.31 3.41 -32.54
N ILE A 18 -8.34 2.14 -32.94
CA ILE A 18 -9.15 1.63 -34.06
C ILE A 18 -10.54 1.16 -33.59
N VAL A 19 -10.63 0.45 -32.47
CA VAL A 19 -11.87 -0.22 -32.02
C VAL A 19 -12.64 0.61 -30.97
N GLY A 20 -12.00 1.61 -30.36
CA GLY A 20 -12.60 2.48 -29.36
C GLY A 20 -12.55 1.93 -27.92
N PRO A 21 -13.21 2.61 -26.96
CA PRO A 21 -13.11 2.31 -25.53
C PRO A 21 -13.76 0.99 -25.09
N THR A 22 -14.39 0.27 -26.01
CA THR A 22 -15.17 -0.96 -25.79
C THR A 22 -14.34 -2.24 -25.84
N LEU A 23 -13.01 -2.15 -26.02
CA LEU A 23 -12.15 -3.33 -26.03
C LEU A 23 -12.19 -4.05 -24.66
N PRO A 24 -12.45 -5.37 -24.63
CA PRO A 24 -12.37 -6.14 -23.39
C PRO A 24 -10.98 -6.01 -22.74
N SER A 25 -10.92 -5.88 -21.41
CA SER A 25 -9.67 -5.66 -20.66
C SER A 25 -8.58 -6.73 -20.90
N LYS A 26 -8.95 -7.92 -21.38
CA LYS A 26 -7.99 -8.98 -21.74
C LYS A 26 -7.20 -8.70 -23.02
N LEU A 27 -7.77 -7.92 -23.93
CA LEU A 27 -7.18 -7.60 -25.24
C LEU A 27 -6.42 -6.27 -25.22
N ASP A 28 -6.50 -5.52 -24.12
CA ASP A 28 -5.87 -4.23 -23.94
C ASP A 28 -4.67 -4.35 -22.98
N VAL A 29 -3.48 -4.47 -23.55
CA VAL A 29 -2.22 -4.64 -22.78
C VAL A 29 -1.94 -3.45 -21.88
N LEU A 30 -2.35 -2.24 -22.29
CA LEU A 30 -2.09 -1.00 -21.58
C LEU A 30 -3.09 -0.73 -20.45
N VAL A 31 -4.19 -1.49 -20.35
CA VAL A 31 -5.19 -1.32 -19.29
C VAL A 31 -4.59 -1.41 -17.88
N ARG A 32 -3.45 -2.11 -17.72
CA ARG A 32 -2.69 -2.23 -16.47
C ARG A 32 -1.99 -0.95 -16.03
N MET A 33 -1.71 -0.04 -16.97
CA MET A 33 -0.96 1.20 -16.73
C MET A 33 -1.87 2.41 -16.51
N ARG A 34 -3.19 2.26 -16.65
CA ARG A 34 -4.16 3.36 -16.56
C ARG A 34 -4.68 3.55 -15.13
N GLY A 35 -5.24 4.72 -14.86
CA GLY A 35 -5.97 5.03 -13.63
C GLY A 35 -5.11 5.25 -12.38
N TRP A 36 -3.82 4.89 -12.40
CA TRP A 36 -2.93 5.10 -11.26
C TRP A 36 -2.80 6.58 -10.88
N GLN A 37 -2.47 7.46 -11.81
CA GLN A 37 -2.34 8.89 -11.53
C GLN A 37 -3.63 9.47 -10.92
N GLU A 38 -4.78 9.19 -11.52
CA GLU A 38 -6.09 9.66 -11.05
C GLU A 38 -6.40 9.14 -9.64
N ALA A 39 -6.18 7.85 -9.38
CA ALA A 39 -6.44 7.25 -8.09
C ALA A 39 -5.49 7.78 -6.99
N PHE A 40 -4.20 7.98 -7.32
CA PHE A 40 -3.24 8.57 -6.39
C PHE A 40 -3.49 10.06 -6.14
N ASP A 41 -3.94 10.82 -7.14
CA ASP A 41 -4.31 12.23 -7.00
C ASP A 41 -5.58 12.38 -6.15
N ASP A 42 -6.55 11.48 -6.29
CA ASP A 42 -7.77 11.49 -5.47
C ASP A 42 -7.45 11.24 -3.98
N LEU A 43 -6.50 10.36 -3.67
CA LEU A 43 -6.05 10.10 -2.30
C LEU A 43 -5.06 11.14 -1.76
N ALA A 44 -4.39 11.90 -2.64
CA ALA A 44 -3.29 12.79 -2.26
C ALA A 44 -3.63 13.84 -1.19
N PRO A 45 -4.82 14.48 -1.18
CA PRO A 45 -5.17 15.47 -0.16
C PRO A 45 -5.11 14.94 1.28
N GLU A 46 -5.32 13.63 1.49
CA GLU A 46 -5.25 13.02 2.81
C GLU A 46 -3.84 13.08 3.42
N LEU A 47 -2.79 13.19 2.60
CA LEU A 47 -1.40 13.32 3.06
C LEU A 47 -1.08 14.69 3.64
N GLU A 48 -1.96 15.67 3.45
CA GLU A 48 -1.79 17.05 3.90
C GLU A 48 -2.41 17.29 5.29
N ASP A 49 -3.13 16.31 5.85
CA ASP A 49 -3.59 16.35 7.24
C ASP A 49 -2.37 16.42 8.19
N PRO A 50 -2.25 17.45 9.06
CA PRO A 50 -1.13 17.58 10.00
C PRO A 50 -0.92 16.39 10.92
N VAL A 51 -1.97 15.59 11.17
CA VAL A 51 -1.89 14.37 12.01
C VAL A 51 -1.12 13.25 11.31
N VAL A 52 -1.15 13.20 9.98
CA VAL A 52 -0.55 12.10 9.20
C VAL A 52 0.64 12.54 8.33
N THR A 53 0.82 13.84 8.14
CA THR A 53 1.92 14.41 7.35
C THR A 53 3.26 13.87 7.84
N GLY A 54 4.05 13.30 6.92
CA GLY A 54 5.38 12.75 7.21
C GLY A 54 5.39 11.33 7.78
N LEU A 55 4.23 10.73 8.06
CA LEU A 55 4.17 9.31 8.41
C LEU A 55 4.60 8.43 7.22
N PRO A 56 5.29 7.30 7.47
CA PRO A 56 5.61 6.37 6.40
C PRO A 56 4.34 5.69 5.87
N VAL A 57 4.34 5.37 4.58
CA VAL A 57 3.28 4.64 3.88
C VAL A 57 3.62 3.15 3.87
N LEU A 58 2.96 2.39 4.72
CA LEU A 58 2.94 0.94 4.71
C LEU A 58 2.08 0.42 3.56
N THR A 59 2.54 -0.64 2.89
CA THR A 59 1.75 -1.34 1.87
C THR A 59 1.96 -2.85 1.99
N ASP A 60 1.00 -3.61 1.47
CA ASP A 60 1.00 -5.08 1.38
C ASP A 60 1.39 -5.62 0.00
N SER A 61 1.77 -4.73 -0.92
CA SER A 61 2.05 -5.08 -2.31
C SER A 61 3.23 -4.28 -2.84
N ARG A 62 4.19 -4.98 -3.45
CA ARG A 62 5.34 -4.38 -4.16
C ARG A 62 4.91 -3.35 -5.21
N LEU A 63 3.78 -3.59 -5.87
CA LEU A 63 3.25 -2.65 -6.86
C LEU A 63 2.90 -1.33 -6.20
N LEU A 64 2.15 -1.37 -5.09
CA LEU A 64 1.76 -0.16 -4.36
C LEU A 64 2.96 0.57 -3.73
N ILE A 65 4.00 -0.13 -3.29
CA ILE A 65 5.28 0.52 -2.89
C ILE A 65 5.80 1.39 -4.03
N THR A 66 5.87 0.82 -5.23
CA THR A 66 6.48 1.49 -6.38
C THR A 66 5.62 2.67 -6.84
N GLU A 67 4.31 2.45 -6.97
CA GLU A 67 3.38 3.49 -7.39
C GLU A 67 3.27 4.63 -6.37
N ALA A 68 3.21 4.33 -5.06
CA ALA A 68 3.19 5.36 -4.03
C ALA A 68 4.49 6.18 -4.00
N ALA A 69 5.65 5.52 -4.10
CA ALA A 69 6.93 6.22 -4.16
C ALA A 69 7.03 7.13 -5.40
N TYR A 70 6.42 6.75 -6.52
CA TYR A 70 6.41 7.53 -7.75
C TYR A 70 5.39 8.68 -7.72
N HIS A 71 4.10 8.38 -7.52
CA HIS A 71 3.02 9.34 -7.62
C HIS A 71 3.00 10.34 -6.46
N TRP A 72 3.35 9.90 -5.25
CA TRP A 72 3.43 10.79 -4.08
C TRP A 72 4.84 11.30 -3.80
N ARG A 73 5.77 11.24 -4.77
CA ARG A 73 7.15 11.74 -4.61
C ARG A 73 7.22 13.20 -4.14
N ARG A 74 6.26 14.04 -4.52
CA ARG A 74 6.20 15.45 -4.09
C ARG A 74 5.95 15.61 -2.58
N TYR A 75 5.35 14.62 -1.95
CA TYR A 75 5.09 14.56 -0.51
C TYR A 75 6.25 13.92 0.28
N ASN A 76 7.34 13.50 -0.40
CA ASN A 76 8.48 12.83 0.20
C ASN A 76 8.11 11.59 1.03
N VAL A 77 7.11 10.82 0.57
CA VAL A 77 6.64 9.64 1.31
C VAL A 77 7.75 8.60 1.47
N LYS A 78 7.90 8.09 2.69
CA LYS A 78 8.72 6.91 2.95
C LYS A 78 7.85 5.67 2.86
N THR A 79 8.06 4.82 1.86
CA THR A 79 7.31 3.59 1.69
C THR A 79 7.89 2.44 2.52
N LEU A 80 7.04 1.63 3.14
CA LEU A 80 7.39 0.42 3.89
C LEU A 80 6.60 -0.80 3.38
N ALA A 81 7.21 -1.97 3.46
CA ALA A 81 6.58 -3.25 3.17
C ALA A 81 6.04 -3.89 4.45
N TRP A 82 4.80 -4.36 4.41
CA TRP A 82 4.25 -5.26 5.43
C TRP A 82 4.90 -6.64 5.29
N ASN A 83 5.68 -7.06 6.29
CA ASN A 83 6.46 -8.30 6.20
C ASN A 83 6.49 -9.07 7.54
N PRO A 84 5.34 -9.62 7.98
CA PRO A 84 5.22 -10.30 9.27
C PRO A 84 6.05 -11.59 9.34
N LYS A 85 6.40 -12.17 8.20
CA LYS A 85 7.18 -13.41 8.11
C LYS A 85 8.68 -13.15 7.95
N GLY A 86 9.13 -11.89 7.89
CA GLY A 86 10.53 -11.54 7.67
C GLY A 86 11.10 -12.11 6.36
N GLN A 87 10.25 -12.26 5.35
CA GLN A 87 10.63 -12.78 4.04
C GLN A 87 11.57 -11.81 3.31
N ARG A 88 12.32 -12.32 2.34
CA ARG A 88 13.26 -11.53 1.50
C ARG A 88 13.12 -11.96 0.05
N GLN A 89 11.87 -12.02 -0.44
CA GLN A 89 11.56 -12.43 -1.81
C GLN A 89 11.83 -11.31 -2.80
N ASP A 90 11.85 -10.07 -2.34
CA ASP A 90 12.23 -8.92 -3.15
C ASP A 90 13.08 -7.89 -2.39
N HIS A 91 13.56 -6.90 -3.14
CA HIS A 91 14.42 -5.84 -2.63
C HIS A 91 13.74 -4.99 -1.55
N TYR A 92 12.43 -4.77 -1.62
CA TYR A 92 11.70 -3.93 -0.67
C TYR A 92 11.44 -4.66 0.64
N GLU A 93 11.09 -5.94 0.60
CA GLU A 93 11.04 -6.77 1.81
C GLU A 93 12.41 -6.78 2.52
N MET A 94 13.51 -6.84 1.76
CA MET A 94 14.85 -6.85 2.33
C MET A 94 15.29 -5.50 2.92
N THR A 95 14.89 -4.37 2.31
CA THR A 95 15.45 -3.05 2.65
C THR A 95 14.47 -2.06 3.28
N ARG A 96 13.17 -2.30 3.15
CA ARG A 96 12.09 -1.38 3.54
C ARG A 96 10.95 -2.06 4.31
N SER A 97 11.18 -3.22 4.92
CA SER A 97 10.19 -3.81 5.82
C SER A 97 9.85 -2.86 6.98
N LEU A 98 8.58 -2.81 7.38
CA LEU A 98 8.20 -2.17 8.65
C LEU A 98 8.96 -2.88 9.78
N PRO A 99 9.81 -2.17 10.54
CA PRO A 99 10.54 -2.78 11.64
C PRO A 99 9.59 -3.37 12.68
N ASN A 100 9.96 -4.50 13.27
CA ASN A 100 9.19 -5.11 14.36
C ASN A 100 9.39 -4.34 15.67
N LYS A 101 8.98 -3.07 15.70
CA LYS A 101 9.12 -2.12 16.80
C LYS A 101 7.76 -1.59 17.21
N VAL A 102 7.36 -1.86 18.46
CA VAL A 102 6.08 -1.42 19.02
C VAL A 102 5.97 0.11 19.05
N GLY A 103 4.77 0.63 18.81
CA GLY A 103 4.42 2.04 18.91
C GLY A 103 4.53 2.84 17.61
N ALA A 104 4.89 2.22 16.49
CA ALA A 104 4.98 2.92 15.21
C ALA A 104 3.59 3.34 14.68
N ASP A 105 3.53 4.55 14.12
CA ASP A 105 2.36 5.09 13.41
C ASP A 105 2.67 5.10 11.90
N VAL A 106 1.69 4.72 11.08
CA VAL A 106 1.84 4.61 9.62
C VAL A 106 0.54 4.98 8.91
N LEU A 107 0.65 5.30 7.63
CA LEU A 107 -0.47 5.21 6.69
C LEU A 107 -0.43 3.84 6.02
N LEU A 108 -1.54 3.10 6.00
CA LEU A 108 -1.67 1.89 5.20
C LEU A 108 -2.35 2.21 3.87
N LEU A 109 -1.67 1.93 2.76
CA LEU A 109 -2.24 1.90 1.41
C LEU A 109 -2.33 0.44 0.94
N THR A 110 -3.54 -0.01 0.62
CA THR A 110 -3.82 -1.39 0.18
C THR A 110 -4.94 -1.41 -0.86
N SER A 111 -5.03 -2.49 -1.64
CA SER A 111 -6.19 -2.78 -2.49
C SER A 111 -7.29 -3.57 -1.77
N ASP A 112 -7.06 -4.02 -0.53
CA ASP A 112 -8.05 -4.74 0.28
C ASP A 112 -8.92 -3.74 1.07
N PRO A 113 -10.26 -3.73 0.91
CA PRO A 113 -11.14 -2.86 1.69
C PRO A 113 -11.23 -3.25 3.19
N LYS A 114 -10.81 -4.48 3.54
CA LYS A 114 -10.82 -5.00 4.93
C LYS A 114 -9.49 -5.70 5.25
N PRO A 115 -8.39 -4.95 5.39
CA PRO A 115 -7.05 -5.50 5.58
C PRO A 115 -6.80 -5.96 7.02
N ASP A 116 -7.69 -6.82 7.55
CA ASP A 116 -7.74 -7.24 8.96
C ASP A 116 -6.45 -7.89 9.45
N GLU A 117 -5.72 -8.58 8.55
CA GLU A 117 -4.42 -9.18 8.86
C GLU A 117 -3.36 -8.15 9.28
N ILE A 118 -3.49 -6.91 8.79
CA ILE A 118 -2.59 -5.79 9.10
C ILE A 118 -3.17 -4.96 10.23
N THR A 119 -4.43 -4.54 10.12
CA THR A 119 -5.05 -3.57 11.03
C THR A 119 -5.16 -4.11 12.46
N LYS A 120 -5.37 -5.42 12.65
CA LYS A 120 -5.38 -6.05 13.99
C LYS A 120 -4.06 -5.92 14.75
N ARG A 121 -2.98 -5.51 14.07
CA ARG A 121 -1.66 -5.26 14.67
C ARG A 121 -1.44 -3.79 15.03
N PHE A 122 -2.48 -2.97 15.06
CA PHE A 122 -2.41 -1.58 15.49
C PHE A 122 -3.48 -1.28 16.53
N ALA A 123 -3.16 -0.41 17.49
CA ALA A 123 -4.07 -0.03 18.56
C ALA A 123 -5.24 0.84 18.06
N ILE A 124 -4.98 1.72 17.09
CA ILE A 124 -5.97 2.64 16.54
C ILE A 124 -5.97 2.50 15.02
N ILE A 125 -7.18 2.31 14.47
CA ILE A 125 -7.43 2.16 13.05
C ILE A 125 -8.45 3.23 12.65
N ARG A 126 -8.11 4.07 11.68
CA ARG A 126 -9.03 5.03 11.08
C ARG A 126 -8.96 4.91 9.56
N HIS A 127 -10.06 4.54 8.93
CA HIS A 127 -10.17 4.68 7.48
C HIS A 127 -10.18 6.17 7.11
N LEU A 128 -9.33 6.57 6.16
CA LEU A 128 -9.25 7.95 5.68
C LEU A 128 -10.09 8.12 4.43
N LYS A 129 -9.74 7.37 3.37
CA LYS A 129 -10.40 7.48 2.07
C LYS A 129 -10.25 6.20 1.26
N SER A 130 -11.20 5.96 0.37
CA SER A 130 -11.15 4.93 -0.65
C SER A 130 -11.30 5.58 -2.01
N THR A 131 -10.63 5.02 -3.02
CA THR A 131 -10.78 5.45 -4.40
C THR A 131 -11.00 4.24 -5.30
N LYS A 132 -11.76 4.43 -6.37
CA LYS A 132 -12.07 3.40 -7.37
C LYS A 132 -12.17 4.04 -8.74
N VAL A 133 -11.16 3.82 -9.56
CA VAL A 133 -11.06 4.37 -10.92
C VAL A 133 -11.29 3.27 -11.94
N ALA A 134 -12.33 3.42 -12.77
CA ALA A 134 -12.60 2.50 -13.86
C ALA A 134 -11.58 2.67 -15.00
N VAL A 135 -10.88 1.60 -15.36
CA VAL A 135 -9.82 1.63 -16.39
C VAL A 135 -10.15 0.79 -17.63
N GLY A 136 -11.24 0.02 -17.57
CA GLY A 136 -11.81 -0.77 -18.65
C GLY A 136 -13.17 -1.36 -18.22
N PRO A 137 -13.89 -2.03 -19.13
CA PRO A 137 -15.26 -2.50 -18.89
C PRO A 137 -15.45 -3.31 -17.59
N ASP A 138 -14.45 -4.13 -17.25
CA ASP A 138 -14.49 -5.02 -16.07
C ASP A 138 -13.27 -4.84 -15.17
N ARG A 139 -12.63 -3.66 -15.19
CA ARG A 139 -11.40 -3.44 -14.42
C ARG A 139 -11.37 -2.07 -13.77
N ASN A 140 -11.02 -2.08 -12.49
CA ASN A 140 -10.78 -0.87 -11.70
C ASN A 140 -9.37 -0.89 -11.10
N VAL A 141 -8.84 0.30 -10.85
CA VAL A 141 -7.81 0.53 -9.82
C VAL A 141 -8.57 0.91 -8.56
N GLU A 142 -8.48 0.08 -7.53
CA GLU A 142 -9.16 0.29 -6.25
C GLU A 142 -8.11 0.30 -5.15
N MET A 143 -8.15 1.34 -4.31
CA MET A 143 -7.20 1.55 -3.23
C MET A 143 -7.89 2.16 -2.02
N HIS A 144 -7.39 1.79 -0.85
CA HIS A 144 -7.91 2.20 0.44
C HIS A 144 -6.75 2.72 1.28
N LEU A 145 -6.95 3.91 1.87
CA LEU A 145 -5.99 4.56 2.75
C LEU A 145 -6.52 4.55 4.18
N PHE A 146 -5.70 4.05 5.10
CA PHE A 146 -6.00 4.02 6.53
C PHE A 146 -4.88 4.71 7.30
N PHE A 147 -5.24 5.42 8.35
CA PHE A 147 -4.32 5.82 9.40
C PHE A 147 -4.29 4.73 10.48
N LEU A 148 -3.09 4.21 10.74
CA LEU A 148 -2.84 3.18 11.73
C LEU A 148 -1.87 3.70 12.79
N ARG A 149 -2.27 3.66 14.06
CA ARG A 149 -1.46 4.15 15.19
C ARG A 149 -1.19 3.07 16.21
N GLY A 150 0.03 3.12 16.76
CA GLY A 150 0.48 2.23 17.81
C GLY A 150 0.62 0.79 17.32
N PHE A 151 1.58 0.54 16.43
CA PHE A 151 1.92 -0.82 15.99
C PHE A 151 2.19 -1.72 17.21
N LEU A 152 1.54 -2.87 17.26
CA LEU A 152 1.62 -3.83 18.37
C LEU A 152 2.73 -4.86 18.16
N GLY A 153 3.48 -4.79 17.06
CA GLY A 153 4.40 -5.83 16.64
C GLY A 153 3.72 -6.92 15.79
N TYR A 154 4.53 -7.78 15.17
CA TYR A 154 4.01 -8.84 14.30
C TYR A 154 3.41 -10.03 15.07
N ASP A 155 3.78 -10.19 16.34
CA ASP A 155 3.32 -11.24 17.22
C ASP A 155 3.18 -10.75 18.68
N GLN A 156 2.45 -11.53 19.48
CA GLN A 156 2.16 -11.22 20.87
C GLN A 156 3.43 -11.19 21.74
N LYS A 157 4.42 -12.02 21.43
CA LYS A 157 5.65 -12.10 22.20
C LYS A 157 6.42 -10.78 22.11
N THR A 158 6.59 -10.28 20.89
CA THR A 158 7.22 -8.98 20.62
C THR A 158 6.48 -7.86 21.34
N TYR A 159 5.14 -7.86 21.29
CA TYR A 159 4.33 -6.87 21.98
C TYR A 159 4.67 -6.82 23.47
N LEU A 160 4.60 -7.97 24.14
CA LEU A 160 4.84 -8.09 25.58
C LEU A 160 6.25 -7.63 25.96
N GLU A 161 7.27 -8.13 25.26
CA GLU A 161 8.68 -7.83 25.53
C GLU A 161 9.02 -6.34 25.37
N GLN A 162 8.46 -5.68 24.36
CA GLN A 162 8.77 -4.28 24.06
C GLN A 162 7.87 -3.27 24.78
N SER A 163 6.64 -3.65 25.12
CA SER A 163 5.72 -2.79 25.87
C SER A 163 5.97 -2.83 27.39
N GLY A 164 6.62 -3.89 27.90
CA GLY A 164 6.76 -4.14 29.33
C GLY A 164 5.48 -4.65 29.99
N ALA A 165 4.46 -5.02 29.21
CA ALA A 165 3.20 -5.57 29.70
C ALA A 165 3.32 -6.99 30.29
N ASP A 166 4.49 -7.61 30.20
CA ASP A 166 4.83 -8.88 30.87
C ASP A 166 5.37 -8.70 32.29
N LYS A 167 5.76 -7.49 32.69
CA LYS A 167 6.32 -7.22 34.01
C LYS A 167 5.20 -7.06 35.04
N PRO A 168 5.28 -7.74 36.19
CA PRO A 168 4.32 -7.52 37.28
C PRO A 168 4.38 -6.06 37.75
N ASP A 169 3.23 -5.50 38.09
CA ASP A 169 3.09 -4.12 38.60
C ASP A 169 3.91 -3.97 39.89
N THR A 170 5.08 -3.33 39.80
CA THR A 170 5.96 -3.09 40.95
C THR A 170 5.47 -1.94 41.84
N SER A 171 4.28 -1.41 41.58
CA SER A 171 3.68 -0.29 42.32
C SER A 171 2.90 -0.69 43.59
N THR A 172 2.92 -1.96 44.01
CA THR A 172 2.19 -2.41 45.22
C THR A 172 3.10 -2.83 46.38
N ASP A 173 4.37 -2.39 46.41
CA ASP A 173 5.25 -2.56 47.57
C ASP A 173 5.91 -1.22 47.93
N GLY A 174 5.21 -0.37 48.69
CA GLY A 174 5.84 0.79 49.31
C GLY A 174 4.93 1.97 49.66
N GLN A 175 4.01 1.77 50.62
CA GLN A 175 3.75 2.62 51.82
C GLN A 175 2.33 2.43 52.33
#